data_AF-X1AEV9-F1
#
_entry.id   AF-X1AEV9-F1
#
_cell.length_a   1.000
_cell.length_b   1.000
_cell.length_c   1.000
_cell.angle_alpha   90.00
_cell.angle_beta   90.00
_cell.angle_gamma   90.00
#
_symmetry.space_group_name_H-M   'P 1'
#
loop_
_entity.id
_entity.type
_entity.pdbx_description
1 polymer ?
#
loop_
_entity_poly.entity_id
_entity_poly.type
_entity_poly.pdbx_seq_one_letter_code
_entity_poly.pdbx_strand_id
1 'polypeptide(L)'
;MGILFLVPLLAKKDSPFAQYHAKQGLVLFIAEIILYAVGFVLTFITFGFGFFITWIIWLLVIILVILGIVNAVSGKTTPLPVIGKMAENWKI
;
A
#
# COMPACT_ATOMS: atom_id res chain seq x y z
N MET A 1 4.57 -3.92 1.30
CA MET A 1 3.90 -4.06 2.62
C MET A 1 3.72 -5.51 3.04
N GLY A 2 3.47 -6.43 2.10
CA GLY A 2 3.11 -7.80 2.45
C GLY A 2 1.89 -7.86 3.37
N ILE A 3 1.82 -8.86 4.24
CA ILE A 3 0.68 -9.08 5.15
C ILE A 3 0.77 -8.27 6.46
N LEU A 4 1.65 -7.28 6.56
CA LEU A 4 1.90 -6.54 7.81
C LEU A 4 0.66 -5.81 8.35
N PHE A 5 -0.29 -5.46 7.48
CA PHE A 5 -1.56 -4.85 7.90
C PHE A 5 -2.39 -5.76 8.83
N LEU A 6 -2.16 -7.08 8.79
CA LEU A 6 -2.82 -8.03 9.69
C LEU A 6 -2.40 -7.83 11.15
N VAL A 7 -1.19 -7.34 11.41
CA VAL A 7 -0.69 -7.14 12.79
C VAL A 7 -1.56 -6.14 13.55
N PRO A 8 -1.73 -4.88 13.13
CA PRO A 8 -2.62 -3.95 13.82
C PRO A 8 -4.09 -4.37 13.73
N LEU A 9 -4.51 -4.98 12.62
CA LEU A 9 -5.88 -5.47 12.43
C LEU A 9 -6.27 -6.51 13.49
N LEU A 10 -5.37 -7.45 13.80
CA LEU A 10 -5.66 -8.57 14.69
C LEU A 10 -5.24 -8.30 16.14
N ALA A 11 -4.11 -7.64 16.36
CA ALA A 11 -3.54 -7.44 17.69
C ALA A 11 -4.09 -6.21 18.42
N LYS A 12 -4.66 -5.23 17.70
CA LYS A 12 -5.16 -3.96 18.27
C LYS A 12 -6.50 -3.55 17.62
N LYS A 13 -7.50 -4.43 17.72
CA LYS A 13 -8.86 -4.23 17.19
C LYS A 13 -9.56 -2.98 17.72
N ASP A 14 -9.41 -2.70 19.02
CA ASP A 14 -10.11 -1.59 19.68
C ASP A 14 -9.40 -0.24 19.54
N SER A 15 -8.25 -0.19 18.86
CA SER A 15 -7.48 1.05 18.69
C SER A 15 -7.83 1.73 17.36
N PRO A 16 -8.49 2.90 17.36
CA PRO A 16 -8.78 3.63 16.12
C PRO A 16 -7.52 3.95 15.33
N PHE A 17 -6.42 4.26 16.02
CA PHE A 17 -5.11 4.50 15.43
C PHE A 17 -4.55 3.25 14.72
N ALA A 18 -4.57 2.10 15.39
CA ALA A 18 -4.10 0.86 14.77
C ALA A 18 -4.99 0.46 13.57
N GLN A 19 -6.31 0.60 13.70
CA GLN A 19 -7.25 0.32 12.61
C GLN A 19 -7.06 1.26 11.42
N TYR A 20 -6.71 2.53 11.64
CA TYR A 20 -6.36 3.46 10.56
C TYR A 20 -5.16 2.95 9.74
N HIS A 21 -4.06 2.58 10.40
CA HIS A 21 -2.88 2.06 9.71
C HIS A 21 -3.08 0.65 9.14
N ALA A 22 -3.96 -0.16 9.72
CA ALA A 22 -4.40 -1.43 9.15
C ALA A 22 -5.13 -1.21 7.81
N LYS A 23 -6.05 -0.24 7.74
CA LYS A 23 -6.76 0.13 6.49
C LYS A 23 -5.82 0.65 5.42
N GLN A 24 -4.91 1.56 5.78
CA GLN A 24 -3.88 2.07 4.86
C GLN A 24 -3.00 0.92 4.34
N GLY A 25 -2.55 0.03 5.23
CA GLY A 25 -1.76 -1.14 4.86
C GLY A 25 -2.50 -2.12 3.95
N LEU A 26 -3.79 -2.37 4.19
CA LEU A 26 -4.63 -3.24 3.35
C LEU A 26 -4.79 -2.67 1.95
N VAL A 27 -5.14 -1.39 1.82
CA VAL A 27 -5.30 -0.76 0.49
C VAL A 27 -3.97 -0.71 -0.26
N LEU A 28 -2.86 -0.42 0.43
CA LEU A 28 -1.53 -0.45 -0.19
C LEU A 28 -1.15 -1.88 -0.63
N PHE A 29 -1.52 -2.90 0.13
CA PHE A 29 -1.31 -4.31 -0.25
C PHE A 29 -2.15 -4.71 -1.48
N ILE A 30 -3.43 -4.32 -1.54
CA ILE A 30 -4.28 -4.55 -2.72
C ILE A 30 -3.70 -3.82 -3.94
N ALA A 31 -3.25 -2.57 -3.77
CA ALA A 31 -2.60 -1.82 -4.82
C ALA A 31 -1.31 -2.51 -5.31
N GLU A 32 -0.48 -3.03 -4.40
CA GLU A 32 0.71 -3.83 -4.74
C GLU A 32 0.34 -5.04 -5.62
N ILE A 33 -0.70 -5.80 -5.26
CA ILE A 33 -1.16 -6.96 -6.05
C ILE A 33 -1.59 -6.53 -7.47
N ILE A 34 -2.38 -5.46 -7.57
CA ILE A 34 -2.86 -4.96 -8.87
C ILE A 34 -1.68 -4.51 -9.73
N LEU A 35 -0.75 -3.73 -9.16
CA LEU A 35 0.42 -3.22 -9.88
C LEU A 35 1.35 -4.35 -10.34
N TYR A 36 1.51 -5.40 -9.54
CA TYR A 36 2.24 -6.61 -9.95
C TYR A 36 1.57 -7.31 -11.13
N ALA A 37 0.25 -7.51 -11.08
CA ALA A 37 -0.49 -8.15 -12.17
C ALA A 37 -0.40 -7.34 -13.46
N VAL A 38 -0.58 -6.01 -13.37
CA VAL A 38 -0.44 -5.09 -14.51
C VAL A 38 0.98 -5.11 -15.05
N GLY A 39 1.99 -5.05 -14.19
CA GLY A 39 3.39 -5.07 -14.60
C GLY A 39 3.81 -6.38 -15.27
N PHE A 40 3.28 -7.51 -14.80
CA PHE A 40 3.49 -8.81 -15.42
C PHE A 40 2.91 -8.84 -16.84
N VAL A 41 1.64 -8.45 -17.00
CA VAL A 41 0.98 -8.38 -18.32
C VAL A 41 1.75 -7.43 -19.25
N LEU A 42 2.12 -6.25 -18.77
CA LEU A 42 2.85 -5.25 -19.54
C LEU A 42 4.18 -5.79 -20.06
N THR A 43 4.93 -6.50 -19.22
CA THR A 43 6.22 -7.11 -19.59
C THR A 43 6.04 -8.15 -20.69
N PHE A 44 4.99 -8.97 -20.62
CA PHE A 44 4.67 -9.97 -21.64
C PHE A 44 4.30 -9.34 -22.98
N ILE A 45 3.40 -8.35 -23.00
CA ILE A 45 2.92 -7.74 -24.26
C ILE A 45 3.98 -6.87 -24.96
N THR A 46 4.95 -6.37 -24.20
CA THR A 46 6.03 -5.50 -24.72
C THR A 46 7.33 -6.26 -25.03
N PHE A 47 7.29 -7.60 -25.02
CA PHE A 47 8.48 -8.44 -25.20
C PHE A 47 9.64 -8.06 -24.27
N GLY A 48 9.33 -7.68 -23.03
CA GLY A 48 10.32 -7.35 -21.99
C GLY A 48 10.60 -5.85 -21.79
N PHE A 49 10.25 -4.96 -22.73
CA PHE A 49 10.52 -3.51 -22.58
C PHE A 49 9.74 -2.86 -21.43
N GLY A 50 8.56 -3.40 -21.10
CA GLY A 50 7.70 -2.96 -20.01
C GLY A 50 8.36 -3.05 -18.64
N PHE A 51 9.46 -3.79 -18.51
CA PHE A 51 10.24 -3.90 -17.28
C PHE A 51 10.66 -2.54 -16.73
N PHE A 52 11.16 -1.60 -17.55
CA PHE A 52 11.60 -0.29 -17.04
C PHE A 52 10.45 0.51 -16.41
N ILE A 53 9.23 0.36 -16.91
CA ILE A 53 8.03 1.03 -16.37
C ILE A 53 7.66 0.41 -15.03
N THR A 54 7.78 -0.91 -14.87
CA THR A 54 7.47 -1.58 -13.59
C THR A 54 8.41 -1.16 -12.47
N TRP A 55 9.68 -0.85 -12.77
CA TRP A 55 10.63 -0.30 -11.78
C TRP A 55 10.21 1.07 -11.24
N ILE A 56 9.75 1.96 -12.12
CA ILE A 56 9.30 3.30 -11.73
C ILE A 56 8.07 3.20 -10.81
N ILE A 57 7.12 2.33 -11.17
CA ILE A 57 5.95 2.04 -10.34
C ILE A 57 6.37 1.50 -8.97
N TRP A 58 7.34 0.58 -8.93
CA TRP A 58 7.89 0.04 -7.69
C TRP A 58 8.49 1.11 -6.78
N LEU A 59 9.19 2.08 -7.36
CA LEU A 59 9.74 3.21 -6.61
C LEU A 59 8.63 4.05 -5.95
N LEU A 60 7.54 4.30 -6.67
CA LEU A 60 6.39 5.04 -6.12
C LEU A 60 5.73 4.28 -4.97
N VAL A 61 5.58 2.96 -5.09
CA VAL A 61 5.06 2.12 -4.00
C VAL A 61 5.95 2.20 -2.76
N ILE A 62 7.27 2.10 -2.93
CA ILE A 62 8.22 2.23 -1.81
C ILE A 62 8.08 3.58 -1.11
N ILE A 63 7.89 4.67 -1.85
CA ILE A 63 7.65 6.00 -1.27
C ILE A 63 6.39 5.98 -0.40
N LEU A 64 5.28 5.40 -0.88
CA LEU A 64 4.04 5.28 -0.12
C LEU A 64 4.21 4.43 1.15
N VAL A 65 4.98 3.33 1.06
CA VAL A 65 5.32 2.49 2.22
C VAL A 65 6.06 3.30 3.28
N ILE A 66 7.12 4.03 2.87
CA ILE A 66 7.92 4.83 3.79
C ILE A 66 7.07 5.91 4.45
N LEU A 67 6.24 6.63 3.68
CA LEU A 67 5.33 7.64 4.24
C LEU A 67 4.35 7.01 5.24
N GLY A 68 3.83 5.82 4.95
CA GLY A 68 2.90 5.12 5.82
C GLY A 68 3.54 4.72 7.14
N ILE A 69 4.77 4.21 7.08
CA ILE A 69 5.58 3.88 8.26
C ILE A 69 5.87 5.15 9.04
N VAL A 70 6.44 6.19 8.42
CA VAL A 70 6.80 7.46 9.08
C VAL A 70 5.58 8.07 9.79
N ASN A 71 4.42 8.08 9.15
CA ASN A 71 3.17 8.55 9.77
C ASN A 71 2.81 7.70 11.00
N ALA A 72 2.89 6.38 10.91
CA ALA A 72 2.61 5.47 12.03
C ALA A 72 3.58 5.68 13.20
N VAL A 73 4.89 5.74 12.95
CA VAL A 73 5.87 5.95 14.04
C VAL A 73 5.77 7.37 14.63
N SER A 74 5.32 8.34 13.84
CA SER A 74 5.09 9.72 14.30
C SER A 74 3.75 9.91 15.02
N GLY A 75 2.92 8.87 15.16
CA GLY A 75 1.59 8.96 15.76
C GLY A 75 0.59 9.77 14.93
N LYS A 76 0.82 9.93 13.62
CA LYS A 76 -0.01 10.73 12.71
C LYS A 76 -0.93 9.85 11.87
N THR A 77 -2.20 10.19 11.83
CA THR A 77 -3.19 9.59 10.92
C THR A 77 -3.31 10.45 9.66
N THR A 78 -2.23 10.53 8.88
CA THR A 78 -2.21 11.31 7.64
C THR A 78 -2.42 10.39 6.44
N PRO A 79 -3.37 10.70 5.53
CA PRO A 79 -3.65 9.87 4.37
C PRO A 79 -2.44 9.80 3.46
N LEU A 80 -2.17 8.60 2.95
CA LEU A 80 -1.16 8.43 1.91
C LEU A 80 -1.57 9.16 0.62
N PRO A 81 -0.61 9.73 -0.13
CA PRO A 81 -0.89 10.26 -1.46
C PRO A 81 -1.55 9.20 -2.36
N VAL A 82 -2.45 9.62 -3.24
CA VAL A 82 -3.18 8.80 -4.23
C VAL A 82 -4.18 7.78 -3.63
N ILE A 83 -3.77 6.99 -2.64
CA ILE A 83 -4.56 5.87 -2.09
C ILE A 83 -5.22 6.16 -0.73
N GLY A 84 -4.79 7.23 -0.04
CA GLY A 84 -5.19 7.50 1.35
C GLY A 84 -6.69 7.69 1.53
N LYS A 85 -7.35 8.40 0.61
CA LYS A 85 -8.81 8.59 0.63
C LYS A 85 -9.58 7.29 0.42
N MET A 86 -9.04 6.36 -0.38
CA MET A 86 -9.65 5.04 -0.59
C MET A 86 -9.56 4.20 0.69
N ALA A 87 -8.41 4.25 1.37
CA ALA A 87 -8.20 3.56 2.64
C ALA A 87 -9.09 4.09 3.78
N GLU A 88 -9.34 5.39 3.85
CA GLU A 88 -10.24 5.97 4.86
C GLU A 88 -11.69 5.51 4.73
N ASN A 89 -12.14 5.32 3.49
CA ASN A 89 -13.49 4.83 3.20
C ASN A 89 -13.63 3.31 3.29
N TRP A 90 -12.52 2.58 3.47
CA TRP A 90 -12.52 1.13 3.52
C TRP A 90 -13.12 0.62 4.84
N LYS A 91 -14.07 -0.30 4.73
CA LYS A 91 -14.76 -0.92 5.88
C LYS A 91 -14.13 -2.28 6.16
N ILE A 92 -13.42 -2.37 7.29
CA ILE A 92 -12.89 -3.57 7.96
C ILE A 92 -13.02 -3.40 9.45
#